data_AF-A0A8T2QKG3-F1
#
_entry.id   AF-A0A8T2QKG3-F1
#
_cell.length_a   1.000
_cell.length_b   1.000
_cell.length_c   1.000
_cell.angle_alpha   90.00
_cell.angle_beta   90.00
_cell.angle_gamma   90.00
#
_symmetry.space_group_name_H-M   'P 1'
#
loop_
_entity.id
_entity.type
_entity.pdbx_description
1 polymer ?
#
loop_
_entity_poly.entity_id
_entity_poly.type
_entity_poly.pdbx_seq_one_letter_code
_entity_poly.pdbx_strand_id
1 'polypeptide(L)'
;MELDIQYMRSPARDFDPNSLRTELPKAVSLLDRAISQGKTVYIHCTAGLGRAPGVAIAYLFWFHGMNLDGAYDLLTSKRPCGPNKEAIRRATYDLAKTNAGKEPLEDLPEYAFTDIADRERQLIQERIRSMQLHA
;
A
#
# COMPACT_ATOMS: atom_id res chain seq x y z
N MET A 1 33.94 7.03 0.78
CA MET A 1 33.10 6.09 1.55
C MET A 1 31.72 6.15 0.90
N GLU A 2 31.40 5.17 0.06
CA GLU A 2 30.08 5.06 -0.56
C GLU A 2 29.12 4.55 0.52
N LEU A 3 28.04 5.29 0.78
CA LEU A 3 27.01 4.80 1.67
C LEU A 3 26.25 3.71 0.91
N ASP A 4 26.13 2.49 1.47
CA ASP A 4 25.33 1.38 0.92
C ASP A 4 23.81 1.68 1.05
N ILE A 5 23.37 2.75 0.39
CA ILE A 5 22.00 3.25 0.40
C ILE A 5 21.47 3.24 -1.03
N GLN A 6 20.43 2.46 -1.25
CA GLN A 6 19.68 2.47 -2.51
C GLN A 6 18.56 3.50 -2.43
N TYR A 7 18.55 4.46 -3.37
CA TYR A 7 17.51 5.47 -3.48
C TYR A 7 16.49 5.07 -4.55
N MET A 8 15.22 4.96 -4.16
CA MET A 8 14.12 4.58 -5.04
C MET A 8 13.02 5.65 -5.01
N ARG A 9 12.31 5.83 -6.13
CA ARG A 9 11.25 6.85 -6.25
C ARG A 9 9.93 6.26 -6.75
N SER A 10 8.85 6.54 -6.02
CA SER A 10 7.47 6.38 -6.46
C SER A 10 6.70 7.68 -6.16
N PRO A 11 6.64 8.63 -7.11
CA PRO A 11 6.04 9.93 -6.87
C PRO A 11 4.51 9.83 -6.75
N ALA A 12 3.94 10.43 -5.71
CA ALA A 12 2.50 10.64 -5.56
C ALA A 12 2.22 12.11 -5.23
N ARG A 13 1.14 12.67 -5.78
CA ARG A 13 0.73 14.07 -5.57
C ARG A 13 0.26 14.27 -4.13
N ASP A 14 0.64 15.40 -3.54
CA ASP A 14 0.26 15.71 -2.17
C ASP A 14 -1.23 16.07 -2.07
N PHE A 15 -1.87 15.71 -0.96
CA PHE A 15 -3.31 15.93 -0.72
C PHE A 15 -4.25 15.39 -1.80
N ASP A 16 -3.82 14.38 -2.55
CA ASP A 16 -4.61 13.73 -3.61
C ASP A 16 -4.77 12.23 -3.31
N PRO A 17 -5.92 11.82 -2.75
CA PRO A 17 -6.21 10.41 -2.44
C PRO A 17 -6.21 9.52 -3.69
N ASN A 18 -6.59 10.04 -4.86
CA ASN A 18 -6.60 9.28 -6.10
C ASN A 18 -5.17 9.04 -6.60
N SER A 19 -4.31 10.05 -6.52
CA SER A 19 -2.89 9.86 -6.81
C SER A 19 -2.25 8.87 -5.85
N LEU A 20 -2.56 8.93 -4.54
CA LEU A 20 -2.07 7.94 -3.58
C LEU A 20 -2.55 6.53 -3.96
N ARG A 21 -3.86 6.34 -4.18
CA ARG A 21 -4.47 5.06 -4.59
C ARG A 21 -3.73 4.43 -5.78
N THR A 22 -3.53 5.21 -6.85
CA THR A 22 -2.90 4.73 -8.09
C THR A 22 -1.43 4.35 -7.90
N GLU A 23 -0.70 5.06 -7.03
CA GLU A 23 0.74 4.87 -6.83
C GLU A 23 1.09 3.83 -5.76
N LEU A 24 0.14 3.50 -4.87
CA LEU A 24 0.35 2.51 -3.80
C LEU A 24 0.92 1.17 -4.30
N PRO A 25 0.41 0.53 -5.36
CA PRO A 25 0.94 -0.76 -5.81
C PRO A 25 2.43 -0.71 -6.17
N LYS A 26 2.86 0.33 -6.90
CA LYS A 26 4.26 0.52 -7.29
C LYS A 26 5.14 0.83 -6.07
N ALA A 27 4.69 1.72 -5.19
CA ALA A 27 5.44 2.08 -3.99
C ALA A 27 5.63 0.88 -3.05
N VAL A 28 4.58 0.07 -2.87
CA VAL A 28 4.64 -1.16 -2.06
C VAL A 28 5.50 -2.23 -2.74
N SER A 29 5.48 -2.32 -4.07
CA SER A 29 6.35 -3.24 -4.82
C SER A 29 7.84 -2.98 -4.57
N LEU A 30 8.25 -1.70 -4.56
CA LEU A 30 9.62 -1.29 -4.22
C LEU A 30 9.97 -1.60 -2.76
N LEU A 31 9.03 -1.37 -1.85
CA LEU A 31 9.20 -1.66 -0.42
C LEU A 31 9.37 -3.17 -0.17
N ASP A 32 8.51 -4.02 -0.74
CA ASP A 32 8.60 -5.48 -0.61
C ASP A 32 9.91 -6.01 -1.19
N ARG A 33 10.35 -5.48 -2.35
CA ARG A 33 11.64 -5.84 -2.95
C ARG A 33 12.80 -5.54 -2.01
N ALA A 34 12.85 -4.33 -1.42
CA ALA A 34 13.94 -3.98 -0.52
C ALA A 34 13.92 -4.77 0.79
N ILE A 35 12.73 -5.00 1.37
CA ILE A 35 12.58 -5.81 2.59
C ILE A 35 12.98 -7.27 2.34
N SER A 36 12.58 -7.86 1.22
CA SER A 36 12.94 -9.25 0.86
C SER A 36 14.45 -9.45 0.64
N GLN A 37 15.19 -8.37 0.37
CA GLN A 37 16.66 -8.37 0.33
C GLN A 37 17.31 -8.17 1.71
N GLY A 38 16.52 -8.17 2.79
CA GLY A 38 17.00 -7.97 4.16
C GLY A 38 17.42 -6.53 4.47
N LYS A 39 17.00 -5.54 3.65
CA LYS A 39 17.34 -4.13 3.88
C LYS A 39 16.35 -3.47 4.85
N THR A 40 16.85 -2.56 5.68
CA THR A 40 16.00 -1.60 6.40
C THR A 40 15.60 -0.48 5.45
N VAL A 41 14.31 -0.17 5.37
CA VAL A 41 13.77 0.79 4.40
C VAL A 41 13.30 2.06 5.09
N TYR A 42 13.83 3.22 4.67
CA TYR A 42 13.35 4.52 5.08
C TYR A 42 12.32 5.05 4.07
N ILE A 43 11.04 5.03 4.45
CA ILE A 43 9.94 5.54 3.61
C ILE A 43 9.65 6.99 4.02
N HIS A 44 9.70 7.91 3.06
CA HIS A 44 9.36 9.30 3.32
C HIS A 44 8.53 9.94 2.19
N CYS A 45 7.86 11.03 2.51
CA CYS A 45 7.29 11.96 1.53
C CYS A 45 7.81 13.37 1.85
N THR A 46 6.96 14.40 1.90
CA THR A 46 7.36 15.73 2.39
C THR A 46 7.38 15.76 3.92
N ALA A 47 6.22 15.56 4.56
CA ALA A 47 6.08 15.62 6.03
C ALA A 47 5.99 14.23 6.70
N GLY A 48 5.85 13.17 5.90
CA GLY A 48 5.61 11.82 6.43
C GLY A 48 4.26 11.67 7.13
N LEU A 49 3.23 12.44 6.76
CA LEU A 49 1.91 12.42 7.42
C LEU A 49 0.76 11.88 6.56
N GLY A 50 1.00 11.67 5.26
CA GLY A 50 -0.03 11.20 4.31
C GLY A 50 0.48 10.05 3.43
N ARG A 51 1.24 10.38 2.38
CA ARG A 51 1.72 9.40 1.38
C ARG A 51 2.58 8.29 1.98
N ALA A 52 3.68 8.63 2.65
CA ALA A 52 4.57 7.64 3.27
C ALA A 52 3.87 6.70 4.27
N PRO A 53 3.09 7.19 5.27
CA PRO A 53 2.36 6.29 6.14
C PRO A 53 1.28 5.49 5.41
N GLY A 54 0.67 6.04 4.35
CA GLY A 54 -0.23 5.27 3.48
C GLY A 54 0.44 4.05 2.84
N VAL A 55 1.67 4.19 2.32
CA VAL A 55 2.46 3.06 1.78
C VAL A 55 2.76 2.02 2.85
N ALA A 56 3.18 2.47 4.04
CA ALA A 56 3.50 1.55 5.14
C ALA A 56 2.27 0.78 5.64
N ILE A 57 1.11 1.44 5.79
CA ILE A 57 -0.15 0.78 6.16
C ILE A 57 -0.58 -0.22 5.09
N ALA A 58 -0.50 0.15 3.81
CA ALA A 58 -0.83 -0.77 2.72
C ALA A 58 0.08 -2.01 2.73
N TYR A 59 1.38 -1.86 3.01
CA TYR A 59 2.29 -3.00 3.13
C TYR A 59 1.95 -3.91 4.32
N LEU A 60 1.69 -3.33 5.50
CA LEU A 60 1.24 -4.10 6.67
C LEU A 60 -0.07 -4.85 6.37
N PHE A 61 -1.02 -4.16 5.73
CA PHE A 61 -2.30 -4.73 5.36
C PHE A 61 -2.13 -5.86 4.34
N TRP A 62 -1.34 -5.70 3.28
CA TRP A 62 -1.26 -6.69 2.19
C TRP A 62 -0.28 -7.83 2.47
N PHE A 63 0.82 -7.60 3.18
CA PHE A 63 1.92 -8.57 3.35
C PHE A 63 2.08 -9.12 4.77
N HIS A 64 1.55 -8.46 5.81
CA HIS A 64 1.75 -8.88 7.21
C HIS A 64 0.49 -9.51 7.86
N GLY A 65 -0.50 -9.90 7.05
CA GLY A 65 -1.68 -10.63 7.55
C GLY A 65 -2.61 -9.81 8.45
N MET A 66 -2.43 -8.49 8.49
CA MET A 66 -3.33 -7.59 9.23
C MET A 66 -4.61 -7.33 8.41
N ASN A 67 -5.65 -6.84 9.06
CA ASN A 67 -6.74 -6.11 8.39
C ASN A 67 -6.38 -4.61 8.31
N LEU A 68 -7.15 -3.84 7.54
CA LEU A 68 -6.85 -2.44 7.25
C LEU A 68 -6.85 -1.56 8.52
N ASP A 69 -7.82 -1.75 9.40
CA ASP A 69 -7.92 -0.97 10.64
C ASP A 69 -6.77 -1.28 11.58
N GLY A 70 -6.43 -2.56 11.78
CA GLY A 70 -5.30 -2.97 12.60
C GLY A 70 -3.97 -2.43 12.08
N ALA A 71 -3.75 -2.45 10.76
CA ALA A 71 -2.56 -1.84 10.14
C ALA A 71 -2.53 -0.32 10.34
N TYR A 72 -3.68 0.35 10.21
CA TYR A 72 -3.83 1.79 10.38
C TYR A 72 -3.55 2.22 11.83
N ASP A 73 -4.16 1.54 12.79
CA ASP A 73 -4.04 1.83 14.21
C ASP A 73 -2.62 1.54 14.71
N LEU A 74 -2.01 0.45 14.24
CA LEU A 74 -0.61 0.16 14.56
C LEU A 74 0.30 1.30 14.13
N LEU A 75 0.18 1.79 12.88
CA LEU A 75 1.03 2.89 12.42
C LEU A 75 0.73 4.18 13.18
N THR A 76 -0.55 4.56 13.29
CA THR A 76 -0.93 5.87 13.83
C THR A 76 -0.72 5.98 15.34
N SER A 77 -0.73 4.86 16.07
CA SER A 77 -0.32 4.80 17.49
C SER A 77 1.17 5.13 17.70
N LYS A 78 2.03 4.85 16.71
CA LYS A 78 3.48 5.16 16.77
C LYS A 78 3.79 6.52 16.17
N ARG A 79 3.04 6.91 15.14
CA ARG A 79 3.19 8.20 14.46
C ARG A 79 1.81 8.82 14.26
N PRO A 80 1.40 9.75 15.15
CA PRO A 80 0.13 10.48 14.98
C PRO A 80 0.08 11.20 13.63
N CYS A 81 -0.75 10.70 12.73
CA CYS A 81 -0.92 11.22 11.37
C CYS A 81 -2.26 10.75 10.78
N GLY A 82 -2.66 11.31 9.64
CA GLY A 82 -3.94 11.02 8.99
C GLY A 82 -3.77 10.59 7.53
N PRO A 83 -3.13 9.44 7.24
CA PRO A 83 -3.13 8.90 5.88
C PRO A 83 -4.55 8.59 5.44
N ASN A 84 -4.82 8.74 4.15
CA ASN A 84 -6.16 8.50 3.60
C ASN A 84 -6.45 7.00 3.55
N LYS A 85 -7.23 6.49 4.52
CA LYS A 85 -7.61 5.08 4.64
C LYS A 85 -8.39 4.58 3.43
N GLU A 86 -9.26 5.43 2.89
CA GLU A 86 -10.10 5.13 1.73
C GLU A 86 -9.27 4.88 0.45
N ALA A 87 -8.17 5.61 0.25
CA ALA A 87 -7.25 5.36 -0.87
C ALA A 87 -6.63 3.96 -0.81
N ILE A 88 -6.31 3.47 0.39
CA ILE A 88 -5.76 2.12 0.61
C ILE A 88 -6.84 1.07 0.34
N ARG A 89 -8.07 1.28 0.84
CA ARG A 89 -9.22 0.40 0.59
C ARG A 89 -9.53 0.30 -0.91
N ARG A 90 -9.57 1.44 -1.60
CA ARG A 90 -9.77 1.52 -3.06
C ARG A 90 -8.66 0.85 -3.87
N ALA A 91 -7.40 1.02 -3.47
CA ALA A 91 -6.27 0.33 -4.10
C ALA A 91 -6.35 -1.19 -3.87
N THR A 92 -6.82 -1.62 -2.69
CA THR A 92 -7.06 -3.03 -2.38
C THR A 92 -8.13 -3.61 -3.30
N TYR A 93 -9.27 -2.92 -3.48
CA TYR A 93 -10.29 -3.29 -4.46
C TYR A 93 -9.72 -3.42 -5.88
N ASP A 94 -8.91 -2.46 -6.33
CA ASP A 94 -8.29 -2.48 -7.66
C ASP A 94 -7.36 -3.68 -7.88
N LEU A 95 -6.65 -4.09 -6.84
CA LEU A 95 -5.75 -5.24 -6.90
C LEU A 95 -6.49 -6.57 -6.70
N ALA A 96 -7.59 -6.61 -5.96
CA ALA A 96 -8.36 -7.83 -5.71
C ALA A 96 -9.42 -8.14 -6.79
N LYS A 97 -9.77 -7.17 -7.66
CA LYS A 97 -10.73 -7.42 -8.75
C LYS A 97 -10.13 -8.34 -9.83
N THR A 98 -10.80 -9.48 -10.08
CA THR A 98 -10.39 -10.48 -11.07
C THR A 98 -11.07 -10.30 -12.43
N ASN A 99 -12.28 -9.73 -12.48
CA ASN A 99 -13.09 -9.60 -13.70
C ASN A 99 -13.57 -8.17 -13.93
N ALA A 100 -13.81 -7.81 -15.19
CA ALA A 100 -14.34 -6.51 -15.65
C ALA A 100 -15.85 -6.28 -15.33
N GLY A 101 -16.41 -6.94 -14.31
CA GLY A 101 -17.84 -6.90 -13.98
C GLY A 101 -18.17 -6.99 -12.50
N LYS A 102 -17.21 -6.71 -11.60
CA LYS A 102 -17.55 -6.46 -10.18
C LYS A 102 -18.34 -5.15 -10.11
N GLU A 103 -19.33 -5.11 -9.23
CA GLU A 103 -20.02 -3.86 -8.86
C GLU A 103 -18.99 -2.78 -8.48
N PRO A 104 -19.22 -1.51 -8.85
CA PRO A 104 -18.45 -0.38 -8.36
C PRO A 104 -18.26 -0.46 -6.85
N LEU A 105 -17.08 -0.08 -6.36
CA LEU A 105 -16.81 -0.12 -4.91
C LEU A 105 -17.79 0.79 -4.14
N GLU A 106 -18.29 1.83 -4.79
CA GLU A 106 -19.29 2.76 -4.29
C GLU A 106 -20.63 2.09 -3.94
N ASP A 107 -20.94 0.97 -4.59
CA ASP A 107 -22.18 0.21 -4.36
C ASP A 107 -22.01 -0.88 -3.29
N LEU A 108 -20.77 -1.12 -2.84
CA LEU A 108 -20.45 -2.09 -1.81
C LEU A 108 -20.53 -1.49 -0.40
N PRO A 109 -20.78 -2.31 0.64
CA PRO A 109 -20.76 -1.83 2.02
C PRO A 109 -19.43 -1.14 2.38
N GLU A 110 -19.47 -0.20 3.32
CA GLU A 110 -18.28 0.59 3.73
C GLU A 110 -17.13 -0.29 4.23
N TYR A 111 -17.45 -1.44 4.86
CA TYR A 111 -16.47 -2.43 5.32
C TYR A 111 -15.90 -3.32 4.20
N ALA A 112 -16.39 -3.22 2.96
CA ALA A 112 -15.84 -4.01 1.86
C ALA A 112 -14.37 -3.64 1.64
N PHE A 113 -13.50 -4.67 1.57
CA PHE A 113 -12.04 -4.55 1.42
C PHE A 113 -11.31 -3.86 2.59
N THR A 114 -11.94 -3.74 3.77
CA THR A 114 -11.21 -3.44 5.01
C THR A 114 -10.56 -4.68 5.62
N ASP A 115 -11.01 -5.86 5.21
CA ASP A 115 -10.32 -7.14 5.36
C ASP A 115 -10.39 -7.89 4.02
N ILE A 116 -9.50 -8.84 3.81
CA ILE A 116 -9.37 -9.60 2.56
C ILE A 116 -9.14 -11.07 2.84
N ALA A 117 -9.81 -11.93 2.08
CA ALA A 117 -9.62 -13.38 2.18
C ALA A 117 -8.20 -13.78 1.73
N ASP A 118 -7.71 -14.93 2.18
CA ASP A 118 -6.36 -15.41 1.83
C ASP A 118 -6.11 -15.48 0.33
N ARG A 119 -7.13 -15.87 -0.45
CA ARG A 119 -7.06 -15.89 -1.91
C ARG A 119 -6.88 -14.50 -2.52
N GLU A 120 -7.57 -13.50 -1.98
CA GLU A 120 -7.45 -12.11 -2.44
C GLU A 120 -6.09 -11.53 -2.07
N ARG A 121 -5.62 -11.84 -0.86
CA ARG A 121 -4.29 -11.50 -0.38
C ARG A 121 -3.19 -12.10 -1.27
N GLN A 122 -3.29 -13.38 -1.61
CA GLN A 122 -2.37 -14.03 -2.54
C GLN A 122 -2.35 -13.32 -3.90
N LEU A 123 -3.52 -13.05 -4.48
CA LEU A 123 -3.64 -12.33 -5.75
C LEU A 123 -3.02 -10.93 -5.70
N ILE A 124 -3.26 -10.18 -4.63
CA ILE A 124 -2.67 -8.85 -4.41
C ILE A 124 -1.15 -8.94 -4.39
N GLN A 125 -0.60 -9.88 -3.61
CA GLN A 125 0.84 -10.07 -3.47
C GLN A 125 1.50 -10.48 -4.80
N GLU A 126 0.87 -11.38 -5.56
CA GLU A 126 1.32 -11.78 -6.90
C GLU A 126 1.38 -10.59 -7.85
N ARG A 127 0.31 -9.78 -7.91
CA ARG A 127 0.25 -8.58 -8.76
C ARG A 127 1.29 -7.53 -8.37
N ILE A 128 1.53 -7.33 -7.08
CA ILE A 128 2.54 -6.38 -6.60
C ILE A 128 3.95 -6.88 -6.95
N ARG A 129 4.22 -8.18 -6.78
CA ARG A 129 5.53 -8.76 -7.10
C ARG A 129 5.79 -8.80 -8.60
N SER A 130 4.77 -9.01 -9.43
CA SER A 130 4.94 -8.98 -10.90
C SER A 130 5.38 -7.59 -11.42
N MET A 131 5.06 -6.51 -10.70
CA MET A 131 5.52 -5.16 -11.04
C MET A 131 7.05 -4.98 -10.91
N GLN A 132 7.74 -5.88 -10.18
CA GLN A 132 9.19 -5.83 -10.01
C GLN A 132 9.96 -6.28 -11.26
N LEU A 133 9.29 -6.94 -12.22
CA LEU A 133 9.90 -7.50 -13.44
C LEU A 133 10.08 -6.45 -14.55
N HIS A 134 9.58 -5.22 -14.36
CA HIS A 134 9.60 -4.15 -15.36
C HIS A 134 10.18 -2.83 -14.85
N ALA A 135 10.94 -2.87 -13.74
CA ALA A 135 11.50 -1.68 -13.07
C ALA A 135 13.03 -1.66 -13.09
#